data_AF-D2KBA1-F1
#
_entry.id   AF-D2KBA1-F1
#
_cell.length_a   1.000
_cell.length_b   1.000
_cell.length_c   1.000
_cell.angle_alpha   90.00
_cell.angle_beta   90.00
_cell.angle_gamma   90.00
#
_symmetry.space_group_name_H-M   'P 1'
#
loop_
_entity.id
_entity.type
_entity.pdbx_description
1 polymer ?
#
loop_
_entity_poly.entity_id
_entity_poly.type
_entity_poly.pdbx_seq_one_letter_code
_entity_poly.pdbx_strand_id
1 'polypeptide(L)' 'LFLAMHYSPDASTAFSSIAHITRDVNYGWIIRYLHANGASMF' A
#
# COMPACT_ATOMS: atom_id res chain seq x y z
N LEU A 1 -5.84 6.26 -4.62
CA LEU A 1 -7.19 5.85 -4.15
C LEU A 1 -7.19 4.42 -3.61
N PHE A 2 -6.88 3.40 -4.42
CA PHE A 2 -6.92 1.99 -4.00
C PHE A 2 -6.09 1.68 -2.73
N LEU A 3 -4.82 2.11 -2.67
CA LEU A 3 -3.98 1.89 -1.48
C LEU A 3 -4.54 2.55 -0.21
N ALA A 4 -5.18 3.72 -0.34
CA ALA A 4 -5.76 4.44 0.78
C ALA A 4 -6.99 3.72 1.37
N MET A 5 -7.67 2.85 0.61
CA MET A 5 -8.78 2.05 1.13
C MET A 5 -8.32 0.95 2.12
N HIS A 6 -7.03 0.60 2.09
CA HIS A 6 -6.44 -0.47 2.91
C HIS A 6 -5.37 0.03 3.89
N TYR A 7 -5.01 1.31 3.81
CA TYR A 7 -4.00 1.94 4.65
C TYR A 7 -4.62 2.53 5.91
N SER A 8 -3.97 2.33 7.06
CA SER A 8 -4.34 2.95 8.33
C SER A 8 -3.38 4.09 8.67
N PRO A 9 -3.84 5.36 8.75
CA PRO A 9 -2.98 6.52 9.02
C PRO A 9 -2.71 6.74 10.52
N ASP A 10 -2.57 5.67 11.30
CA ASP A 10 -2.20 5.71 12.71
C ASP A 10 -0.82 5.07 12.91
N ALA A 11 0.04 5.68 13.73
CA ALA A 11 1.43 5.23 13.88
C ALA A 11 1.56 3.80 14.43
N SER A 12 0.60 3.33 15.23
CA SER A 12 0.61 1.97 15.79
C SER A 12 0.19 0.91 14.77
N THR A 13 -0.57 1.29 13.73
CA THR A 13 -1.13 0.36 12.73
C THR A 13 -0.65 0.61 11.29
N ALA A 14 0.12 1.67 11.03
CA ALA A 14 0.59 2.02 9.70
C ALA A 14 1.42 0.90 9.07
N PHE A 15 2.39 0.35 9.82
CA PHE A 15 3.24 -0.73 9.32
C PHE A 15 2.45 -2.02 9.05
N SER A 16 1.58 -2.42 9.98
CA SER A 16 0.76 -3.61 9.81
C SER A 16 -0.21 -3.48 8.63
N SER A 17 -0.76 -2.28 8.38
CA SER A 17 -1.61 -2.03 7.21
C SER A 17 -0.86 -2.17 5.87
N ILE A 18 0.42 -1.76 5.78
CA ILE A 18 1.26 -2.00 4.60
C ILE A 18 1.59 -3.48 4.44
N ALA A 19 1.85 -4.19 5.55
CA ALA A 19 2.06 -5.63 5.53
C ALA A 19 0.83 -6.37 4.99
N HIS A 20 -0.37 -5.99 5.45
CA HIS A 20 -1.65 -6.49 4.95
C HIS A 20 -1.85 -6.22 3.45
N ILE A 21 -1.58 -4.98 2.99
CA ILE A 21 -1.63 -4.66 1.55
C ILE A 21 -0.68 -5.55 0.73
N THR A 22 0.50 -5.84 1.26
CA THR A 22 1.51 -6.59 0.51
C THR A 22 1.20 -8.10 0.46
N ARG A 23 0.65 -8.67 1.53
CA ARG A 23 0.49 -10.12 1.70
C ARG A 23 -0.93 -10.63 1.47
N ASP A 24 -1.92 -9.84 1.85
CA ASP A 24 -3.30 -10.32 2.01
C ASP A 24 -4.25 -9.69 0.97
N VAL A 25 -3.90 -8.53 0.41
CA VAL A 25 -4.65 -7.93 -0.71
C VAL A 25 -4.23 -8.54 -2.04
N ASN A 26 -5.19 -9.01 -2.82
CA ASN A 26 -4.96 -9.54 -4.16
C ASN A 26 -4.20 -8.54 -5.04
N TYR A 27 -3.05 -8.96 -5.58
CA TYR A 27 -2.14 -8.10 -6.35
C TYR A 27 -1.65 -6.85 -5.61
N GLY A 28 -1.83 -6.77 -4.28
CA GLY A 28 -1.55 -5.55 -3.52
C GLY A 28 -0.07 -5.16 -3.54
N TRP A 29 0.85 -6.14 -3.60
CA TRP A 29 2.27 -5.87 -3.79
C TRP A 29 2.57 -5.21 -5.15
N ILE A 30 1.91 -5.65 -6.23
CA ILE A 30 2.06 -5.07 -7.58
C ILE A 30 1.57 -3.64 -7.57
N ILE A 31 0.37 -3.41 -7.04
CA ILE A 31 -0.27 -2.09 -7.01
C ILE A 31 0.56 -1.12 -6.17
N ARG A 32 1.12 -1.56 -5.04
CA ARG A 32 2.02 -0.75 -4.21
C ARG A 32 3.28 -0.36 -4.97
N TYR A 33 3.93 -1.30 -5.67
CA TYR A 33 5.11 -0.98 -6.47
C TYR A 33 4.78 -0.07 -7.64
N LEU A 34 3.65 -0.28 -8.34
CA LEU A 34 3.23 0.60 -9.43
C LEU A 34 3.03 2.03 -8.94
N HIS A 35 2.42 2.22 -7.76
CA HIS A 35 2.25 3.55 -7.17
C HIS A 35 3.59 4.19 -6.80
N ALA A 36 4.48 3.46 -6.14
CA ALA A 36 5.79 3.97 -5.74
C ALA A 36 6.68 4.31 -6.94
N ASN A 37 6.76 3.43 -7.94
CA ASN A 37 7.51 3.68 -9.18
C ASN A 37 6.85 4.78 -10.03
N GLY A 38 5.52 4.79 -10.09
CA GLY A 38 4.76 5.83 -10.78
C GLY A 38 4.98 7.22 -10.19
N ALA A 39 5.13 7.33 -8.86
CA ALA A 39 5.49 8.59 -8.19
C ALA A 39 6.91 9.07 -8.53
N SER A 40 7.82 8.18 -8.95
CA SER A 40 9.15 8.58 -9.43
C SER A 40 9.15 9.02 -10.90
N MET A 41 8.19 8.53 -11.69
CA MET A 41 8.05 8.87 -13.12
C MET A 41 7.30 10.19 -13.35
N PHE A 42 6.62 10.71 -12.32
CA PHE A 42 5.82 11.92 -12.34
C PHE A 42 6.48 13.02 -11.51
#